data_AF-A0AAW7RTT4-F1
#
_entry.id   AF-A0AAW7RTT4-F1
#
_cell.length_a   1.000
_cell.length_b   1.000
_cell.length_c   1.000
_cell.angle_alpha   90.00
_cell.angle_beta   90.00
_cell.angle_gamma   90.00
#
_symmetry.space_group_name_H-M   'P 1'
#
loop_
_entity.id
_entity.type
_entity.pdbx_description
1 polymer ?
#
loop_
_entity_poly.entity_id
_entity_poly.type
_entity_poly.pdbx_seq_one_letter_code
_entity_poly.pdbx_strand_id
1 'polypeptide(L)' 'MLTELFERAAFRAGWRAARAGDPFHENPLRGPLACFARQWGRGWAAANDVLEAA' A
#
# COMPACT_ATOMS: atom_id res chain seq x y z
N MET A 1 -7.30 -17.16 3.85
CA MET A 1 -7.10 -17.62 2.46
C MET A 1 -5.87 -16.94 1.84
N LEU A 2 -5.27 -17.51 0.79
CA LEU A 2 -4.06 -16.96 0.15
C LEU A 2 -4.22 -15.49 -0.27
N THR A 3 -5.39 -15.12 -0.78
CA THR A 3 -5.75 -13.74 -1.15
C THR A 3 -5.63 -12.76 0.01
N GLU A 4 -6.11 -13.11 1.21
CA GLU A 4 -6.04 -12.24 2.40
C GLU A 4 -4.58 -12.00 2.84
N LEU A 5 -3.70 -13.00 2.67
CA LEU A 5 -2.28 -12.83 2.95
C LEU A 5 -1.65 -11.82 2.00
N PHE A 6 -1.96 -11.90 0.70
CA PHE A 6 -1.51 -10.92 -0.28
C PHE A 6 -2.10 -9.53 -0.05
N GLU A 7 -3.37 -9.43 0.33
CA GLU A 7 -4.00 -8.16 0.71
C GLU A 7 -3.31 -7.49 1.91
N ARG A 8 -3.01 -8.26 2.96
CA ARG A 8 -2.26 -7.75 4.13
C ARG A 8 -0.82 -7.38 3.77
N ALA A 9 -0.17 -8.16 2.90
CA ALA A 9 1.17 -7.86 2.41
C ALA A 9 1.20 -6.58 1.58
N ALA A 10 0.25 -6.41 0.65
CA ALA A 10 0.10 -5.22 -0.17
C ALA A 10 -0.15 -3.99 0.70
N PHE A 11 -1.04 -4.08 1.70
CA PHE A 11 -1.27 -3.00 2.66
C PHE A 11 0.02 -2.60 3.40
N ARG A 12 0.76 -3.58 3.95
CA ARG A 12 2.03 -3.30 4.65
C ARG A 12 3.08 -2.70 3.73
N ALA A 13 3.13 -3.14 2.47
CA ALA A 13 4.04 -2.58 1.47
C ALA A 13 3.71 -1.12 1.16
N GLY A 14 2.43 -0.78 0.97
CA GLY A 14 2.00 0.60 0.75
C GLY A 14 2.31 1.52 1.92
N TRP A 15 2.06 1.04 3.15
CA TRP A 15 2.41 1.79 4.36
C TRP A 15 3.90 2.08 4.46
N ARG A 16 4.76 1.09 4.16
CA ARG A 16 6.22 1.29 4.16
C ARG A 16 6.69 2.25 3.07
N ALA A 17 6.13 2.13 1.87
CA ALA A 17 6.47 3.01 0.74
C ALA A 17 6.16 4.48 1.08
N ALA A 18 4.98 4.75 1.65
CA ALA A 18 4.65 6.08 2.15
C ALA A 18 5.64 6.58 3.21
N ARG A 19 6.04 5.73 4.16
CA ARG A 19 7.05 6.09 5.18
C ARG A 19 8.46 6.28 4.62
N ALA A 20 8.76 5.72 3.45
CA ALA A 20 10.01 5.96 2.72
C ALA A 20 9.96 7.25 1.87
N GLY A 21 8.78 7.85 1.69
CA GLY A 21 8.58 9.02 0.83
C GLY A 21 8.29 8.68 -0.63
N ASP A 22 8.02 7.40 -0.94
CA ASP A 22 7.74 6.97 -2.31
C ASP A 22 6.41 7.57 -2.80
N PRO A 23 6.37 8.18 -4.01
CA PRO A 23 5.14 8.70 -4.58
C PRO A 23 4.08 7.62 -4.83
N PHE A 24 2.81 7.94 -4.62
CA PHE A 24 1.70 7.00 -4.82
C PHE A 24 1.65 6.36 -6.22
N HIS A 25 2.00 7.11 -7.27
CA HIS A 25 1.96 6.66 -8.66
C HIS A 25 3.07 5.65 -9.02
N GLU A 26 4.08 5.50 -8.16
CA GLU A 26 5.14 4.50 -8.29
C GLU A 26 4.75 3.12 -7.73
N ASN A 27 3.45 2.89 -7.50
CA ASN A 27 2.93 1.60 -7.05
C ASN A 27 3.49 0.44 -7.91
N PRO A 28 4.23 -0.52 -7.31
CA PRO A 28 4.88 -1.61 -8.04
C PRO A 28 3.91 -2.73 -8.42
N LEU A 29 2.68 -2.74 -7.87
CA LEU A 29 1.70 -3.81 -8.10
C LEU A 29 1.03 -3.64 -9.47
N ARG A 30 1.64 -4.26 -10.48
CA ARG A 30 1.14 -4.31 -11.86
C ARG A 30 0.92 -5.74 -12.35
N GLY A 31 0.27 -5.90 -13.50
CA GLY A 31 0.00 -7.21 -14.10
C GLY A 31 -0.83 -8.10 -13.16
N PRO A 32 -0.43 -9.35 -12.89
CA PRO A 32 -1.16 -10.27 -12.01
C PRO A 32 -1.39 -9.75 -10.58
N LEU A 33 -0.56 -8.81 -10.11
CA LEU A 33 -0.69 -8.21 -8.77
C LEU A 33 -1.60 -6.97 -8.73
N ALA A 34 -2.11 -6.51 -9.88
CA ALA A 34 -2.93 -5.30 -9.97
C ALA A 34 -4.21 -5.38 -9.12
N CYS A 35 -4.73 -6.59 -8.87
CA CYS A 35 -5.87 -6.81 -7.99
C CYS A 35 -5.61 -6.36 -6.53
N PHE A 36 -4.35 -6.33 -6.09
CA PHE A 36 -3.96 -5.88 -4.75
C PHE A 36 -3.55 -4.40 -4.70
N ALA A 37 -3.50 -3.69 -5.84
CA ALA A 37 -3.10 -2.29 -5.91
C ALA A 37 -3.97 -1.38 -5.01
N ARG A 38 -5.27 -1.69 -4.89
CA ARG A 38 -6.18 -0.98 -3.98
C ARG A 38 -5.77 -1.12 -2.51
N GLN A 39 -5.31 -2.30 -2.12
CA GLN A 39 -4.90 -2.59 -0.75
C GLN A 39 -3.56 -1.95 -0.41
N TRP A 40 -2.63 -1.91 -1.36
CA TRP A 40 -1.43 -1.09 -1.27
C TRP A 40 -1.77 0.39 -1.10
N GLY A 41 -2.68 0.92 -1.93
CA GLY A 41 -3.05 2.33 -1.85
C GLY A 41 -3.68 2.72 -0.51
N ARG A 42 -4.49 1.84 0.09
CA ARG A 42 -5.02 2.01 1.45
C ARG A 42 -3.91 2.07 2.51
N GLY A 43 -2.89 1.23 2.38
CA GLY A 43 -1.74 1.26 3.29
C GLY A 43 -0.93 2.55 3.16
N TRP A 44 -0.71 3.00 1.92
CA TRP A 44 0.00 4.26 1.62
C TRP A 44 -0.75 5.46 2.20
N ALA A 45 -2.06 5.56 1.97
CA ALA A 45 -2.89 6.64 2.53
C ALA A 45 -2.89 6.62 4.07
N ALA A 46 -3.09 5.45 4.69
CA ALA A 46 -3.10 5.32 6.14
C ALA A 46 -1.79 5.77 6.81
N ALA A 47 -0.64 5.67 6.13
CA ALA A 47 0.64 6.16 6.67
C ALA A 47 0.75 7.69 6.65
N ASN A 48 0.09 8.35 5.70
CA ASN A 48 0.09 9.81 5.55
C ASN A 48 -1.02 10.46 6.39
N ASP A 49 -2.19 9.82 6.52
CA ASP A 49 -3.27 10.28 7.40
C ASP A 49 -2.81 10.35 8.87
N VAL A 50 -1.92 9.45 9.29
CA VAL A 50 -1.28 9.49 10.62
C VAL A 50 -0.31 10.66 10.76
N LEU A 51 0.26 11.16 9.66
CA LEU A 51 1.16 12.30 9.65
C LEU A 51 0.41 13.63 9.78
N GLU A 52 -0.79 13.74 9.21
CA GLU A 52 -1.63 14.95 9.34
C GLU A 52 -2.27 15.09 10.73
N ALA A 53 -2.36 14.01 11.50
CA ALA A 53 -2.94 14.00 12.85
C ALA A 53 -1.93 14.19 14.00
N ALA A 54 -0.64 14.37 13.70
CA ALA A 54 0.46 14.49 14.67
C ALA A 54 1.09 15.88 14.65
#